data_AF-A0A2M7B6C0-F1
#
_entry.id   AF-A0A2M7B6C0-F1
#
_cell.length_a   1.000
_cell.length_b   1.000
_cell.length_c   1.000
_cell.angle_alpha   90.00
_cell.angle_beta   90.00
_cell.angle_gamma   90.00
#
_symmetry.space_group_name_H-M   'P 1'
#
loop_
_entity.id
_entity.type
_entity.pdbx_description
1 polymer ?
#
loop_
_entity_poly.entity_id
_entity_poly.type
_entity_poly.pdbx_seq_one_letter_code
_entity_poly.pdbx_strand_id
1 'polypeptide(L)'
;SDVPSFDNWAHAIKEGYQIGCRRVQFIGGEPFLKRELLYNLILLACSTGYNSLEVSTNGTLITKKDLIFLKAHNASLAFSFYSYKDRVHDLITTKKGSWAKTLDSIRLALKMAIPLRVSVVKMNHNKEDVLETIKFLKSAGVKNAKINNVEPVGRGCSNELIASDILNQQIITKPFFPKINPDMFWRNRTGHNCFSEQICVG
;
A
#
# COMPACT_ATOMS: atom_id res chain seq x y z
N SER A 1 -13.65 -2.33 -19.92
CA SER A 1 -12.96 -1.98 -18.66
C SER A 1 -12.95 -3.23 -17.84
N ASP A 2 -11.80 -3.91 -17.77
CA ASP A 2 -11.66 -5.26 -17.21
C ASP A 2 -11.44 -5.19 -15.70
N VAL A 3 -12.42 -4.63 -14.99
CA VAL A 3 -12.44 -4.73 -13.54
C VAL A 3 -13.03 -6.10 -13.21
N PRO A 4 -12.34 -6.97 -12.46
CA PRO A 4 -12.90 -8.27 -12.08
C PRO A 4 -14.25 -8.09 -11.38
N SER A 5 -15.19 -8.99 -11.68
CA SER A 5 -16.49 -9.03 -11.00
C SER A 5 -16.29 -9.26 -9.49
N PHE A 6 -17.33 -8.97 -8.71
CA PHE A 6 -17.33 -9.32 -7.30
C PHE A 6 -17.02 -10.81 -7.08
N ASP A 7 -17.56 -11.69 -7.92
CA ASP A 7 -17.37 -13.13 -7.82
C ASP A 7 -15.91 -13.55 -8.00
N ASN A 8 -15.19 -12.90 -8.93
CA ASN A 8 -13.76 -13.17 -9.13
C ASN A 8 -12.95 -12.78 -7.89
N TRP A 9 -13.25 -11.62 -7.29
CA TRP A 9 -12.60 -11.22 -6.04
C TRP A 9 -12.97 -12.13 -4.87
N ALA A 10 -14.24 -12.55 -4.82
CA ALA A 10 -14.72 -13.45 -3.79
C ALA A 10 -14.04 -14.82 -3.85
N HIS A 11 -13.83 -15.33 -5.07
CA HIS A 11 -13.06 -16.55 -5.31
C HIS A 11 -11.63 -16.40 -4.79
N ALA A 12 -10.93 -15.33 -5.19
CA ALA A 12 -9.55 -15.08 -4.78
C ALA A 12 -9.39 -14.94 -3.25
N ILE A 13 -10.32 -14.28 -2.56
CA ILE A 13 -10.32 -14.18 -1.09
C ILE A 13 -10.47 -15.56 -0.45
N LYS A 14 -11.40 -16.39 -0.94
CA LYS A 14 -11.63 -17.72 -0.38
C LYS A 14 -10.45 -18.66 -0.63
N GLU A 15 -9.94 -18.68 -1.86
CA GLU A 15 -8.77 -19.48 -2.23
C GLU A 15 -7.54 -19.08 -1.41
N GLY A 16 -7.27 -17.76 -1.32
CA GLY A 16 -6.18 -17.23 -0.52
C GLY A 16 -6.24 -17.73 0.92
N TYR A 17 -7.43 -17.74 1.52
CA TYR A 17 -7.61 -18.26 2.87
C TYR A 17 -7.35 -19.77 2.98
N GLN A 18 -7.85 -20.54 2.01
CA GLN A 18 -7.67 -22.00 1.94
C GLN A 18 -6.19 -22.39 1.85
N ILE A 19 -5.38 -21.62 1.13
CA ILE A 19 -3.92 -21.85 1.02
C ILE A 19 -3.11 -21.27 2.20
N GLY A 20 -3.79 -20.75 3.23
CA GLY A 20 -3.14 -20.32 4.48
C GLY A 20 -2.94 -18.81 4.63
N CYS A 21 -3.39 -17.97 3.69
CA CYS A 21 -3.34 -16.51 3.89
C CYS A 21 -4.27 -16.10 5.05
N ARG A 22 -3.76 -15.23 5.93
CA ARG A 22 -4.53 -14.65 7.05
C ARG A 22 -4.58 -13.13 7.01
N ARG A 23 -3.80 -12.52 6.10
CA ARG A 23 -3.82 -11.10 5.79
C ARG A 23 -4.34 -10.86 4.39
N VAL A 24 -5.23 -9.88 4.23
CA VAL A 24 -5.60 -9.33 2.93
C VAL A 24 -5.38 -7.82 2.94
N GLN A 25 -4.88 -7.32 1.83
CA GLN A 25 -4.68 -5.89 1.60
C GLN A 25 -5.46 -5.47 0.36
N PHE A 26 -6.33 -4.49 0.52
CA PHE A 26 -7.09 -3.91 -0.57
C PHE A 26 -6.27 -2.77 -1.19
N ILE A 27 -5.67 -3.05 -2.34
CA ILE A 27 -4.83 -2.13 -3.11
C ILE A 27 -5.45 -1.84 -4.48
N GLY A 28 -4.86 -0.95 -5.27
CA GLY A 28 -5.26 -0.66 -6.64
C GLY A 28 -5.18 0.83 -6.97
N GLY A 29 -6.19 1.34 -7.68
CA GLY A 29 -6.41 2.78 -7.85
C GLY A 29 -6.77 3.46 -6.52
N GLU A 30 -7.93 4.10 -6.46
CA GLU A 30 -8.45 4.61 -5.18
C GLU A 30 -9.65 3.75 -4.74
N PRO A 31 -9.51 2.88 -3.71
CA PRO A 31 -10.57 1.96 -3.29
C PRO A 31 -11.89 2.66 -2.94
N PHE A 32 -11.84 3.87 -2.39
CA PHE A 32 -13.04 4.63 -2.04
C PHE A 32 -13.80 5.18 -3.26
N LEU A 33 -13.33 5.00 -4.50
CA LEU A 33 -14.15 5.20 -5.70
C LEU A 33 -15.23 4.12 -5.85
N LYS A 34 -15.00 2.92 -5.30
CA LYS A 34 -15.93 1.77 -5.36
C LYS A 34 -16.27 1.29 -3.95
N ARG A 35 -16.82 2.18 -3.12
CA ARG A 35 -17.08 1.92 -1.68
C ARG A 35 -17.91 0.67 -1.45
N GLU A 36 -18.98 0.46 -2.21
CA GLU A 36 -19.84 -0.71 -2.06
C GLU A 36 -19.08 -2.01 -2.31
N LEU A 37 -18.29 -2.06 -3.39
CA LEU A 37 -17.41 -3.19 -3.66
C LEU A 37 -16.40 -3.41 -2.53
N LEU A 38 -15.71 -2.35 -2.09
CA LEU A 38 -14.74 -2.42 -0.98
C LEU A 38 -15.39 -2.97 0.29
N TYR A 39 -16.59 -2.49 0.66
CA TYR A 39 -17.28 -2.93 1.87
C TYR A 39 -17.69 -4.39 1.78
N ASN A 40 -18.24 -4.81 0.64
CA ASN A 40 -18.60 -6.21 0.41
C ASN A 40 -17.38 -7.14 0.50
N LEU A 41 -16.22 -6.71 -0.03
CA LEU A 41 -14.99 -7.48 0.06
C LEU A 41 -14.41 -7.54 1.48
N ILE A 42 -14.52 -6.46 2.25
CA ILE A 42 -14.14 -6.46 3.67
C ILE A 42 -15.03 -7.41 4.48
N LEU A 43 -16.35 -7.34 4.29
CA LEU A 43 -17.31 -8.24 4.94
C LEU A 43 -17.01 -9.71 4.58
N LEU A 44 -16.73 -9.98 3.31
CA LEU A 44 -16.37 -11.31 2.85
C LEU A 44 -15.06 -11.80 3.50
N ALA A 45 -14.02 -10.97 3.54
CA ALA A 45 -12.76 -11.34 4.19
C ALA A 45 -12.95 -11.62 5.68
N CYS A 46 -13.74 -10.79 6.39
CA CYS A 46 -14.10 -11.03 7.79
C CYS A 46 -14.80 -12.38 7.98
N SER A 47 -15.86 -12.65 7.21
CA SER A 47 -16.63 -13.90 7.30
C SER A 47 -15.83 -15.13 6.86
N THR A 48 -14.81 -14.96 6.02
CA THR A 48 -13.89 -16.02 5.60
C THR A 48 -12.88 -16.37 6.71
N GLY A 49 -12.61 -15.45 7.64
CA GLY A 49 -11.72 -15.67 8.80
C GLY A 49 -10.38 -14.93 8.73
N TYR A 50 -10.21 -13.98 7.82
CA TYR A 50 -9.03 -13.11 7.82
C TYR A 50 -8.95 -12.29 9.11
N ASN A 51 -7.77 -12.26 9.74
CA ASN A 51 -7.54 -11.55 10.99
C ASN A 51 -6.70 -10.28 10.83
N SER A 52 -6.24 -9.99 9.61
CA SER A 52 -5.51 -8.77 9.27
C SER A 52 -6.03 -8.22 7.94
N LEU A 53 -6.66 -7.04 8.02
CA LEU A 53 -7.26 -6.34 6.89
C LEU A 53 -6.61 -4.95 6.79
N GLU A 54 -6.11 -4.58 5.63
CA GLU A 54 -5.53 -3.24 5.40
C GLU A 54 -6.05 -2.64 4.08
N VAL A 55 -6.45 -1.37 4.08
CA VAL A 55 -6.85 -0.64 2.88
C VAL A 55 -5.78 0.39 2.50
N SER A 56 -5.23 0.27 1.30
CA SER A 56 -4.26 1.22 0.74
C SER A 56 -4.96 2.31 -0.05
N THR A 57 -4.68 3.58 0.25
CA THR A 57 -5.44 4.73 -0.28
C THR A 57 -4.58 5.98 -0.37
N ASN A 58 -4.92 6.89 -1.30
CA ASN A 58 -4.33 8.22 -1.32
C ASN A 58 -4.98 9.18 -0.29
N GLY A 59 -6.06 8.75 0.36
CA GLY A 59 -6.71 9.51 1.44
C GLY A 59 -7.56 10.68 0.98
N THR A 60 -7.75 10.91 -0.32
CA THR A 60 -8.46 12.10 -0.82
C THR A 60 -9.99 11.97 -0.85
N LEU A 61 -10.51 10.75 -0.69
CA LEU A 61 -11.95 10.44 -0.77
C LEU A 61 -12.54 9.89 0.53
N ILE A 62 -11.72 9.62 1.54
CA ILE A 62 -12.19 8.99 2.78
C ILE A 62 -13.20 9.89 3.48
N THR A 63 -14.32 9.31 3.88
CA THR A 63 -15.30 9.99 4.73
C THR A 63 -15.28 9.47 6.16
N LYS A 64 -15.89 10.21 7.09
CA LYS A 64 -16.09 9.73 8.47
C LYS A 64 -16.89 8.42 8.53
N LYS A 65 -17.88 8.24 7.63
CA LYS A 65 -18.67 7.00 7.54
C LYS A 65 -17.77 5.81 7.18
N ASP A 66 -16.85 6.02 6.24
CA ASP A 66 -15.89 5.01 5.81
C ASP A 66 -14.99 4.58 6.97
N LEU A 67 -14.48 5.54 7.75
CA LEU A 67 -13.68 5.25 8.93
C LEU A 67 -14.45 4.52 10.03
N ILE A 68 -15.73 4.84 10.25
CA ILE A 68 -16.58 4.09 11.19
C ILE A 68 -16.71 2.64 10.74
N PHE A 69 -16.97 2.42 9.45
CA PHE A 69 -17.08 1.08 8.88
C PHE A 69 -15.77 0.30 9.05
N LEU A 70 -14.62 0.88 8.68
CA LEU A 70 -13.32 0.21 8.81
C LEU A 70 -13.01 -0.14 10.26
N LYS A 71 -13.28 0.78 11.19
CA LYS A 71 -13.08 0.55 12.63
C LYS A 71 -13.93 -0.62 13.14
N ALA A 72 -15.19 -0.70 12.73
CA ALA A 72 -16.09 -1.78 13.13
C ALA A 72 -15.61 -3.17 12.65
N HIS A 73 -14.83 -3.22 11.58
CA HIS A 73 -14.30 -4.46 10.99
C HIS A 73 -12.80 -4.66 11.25
N ASN A 74 -12.20 -3.92 12.19
CA ASN A 74 -10.78 -3.99 12.53
C ASN A 74 -9.84 -3.83 11.31
N ALA A 75 -10.26 -3.05 10.30
CA ALA A 75 -9.44 -2.79 9.12
C ALA A 75 -8.51 -1.58 9.35
N SER A 76 -7.23 -1.76 9.04
CA SER A 76 -6.22 -0.71 9.10
C SER A 76 -6.12 0.08 7.79
N LEU A 77 -5.40 1.21 7.84
CA LEU A 77 -5.17 2.07 6.69
C LEU A 77 -3.68 2.15 6.33
N ALA A 78 -3.39 2.14 5.03
CA ALA A 78 -2.10 2.49 4.47
C ALA A 78 -2.24 3.70 3.56
N PHE A 79 -1.63 4.81 3.93
CA PHE A 79 -1.63 6.02 3.12
C PHE A 79 -0.38 6.12 2.26
N SER A 80 -0.51 6.53 1.02
CA SER A 80 0.60 7.13 0.26
C SER A 80 0.66 8.63 0.54
N PHE A 81 1.87 9.14 0.83
CA PHE A 81 2.11 10.55 1.05
C PHE A 81 3.42 10.95 0.36
N TYR A 82 3.50 12.18 -0.13
CA TYR A 82 4.62 12.56 -1.01
C TYR A 82 5.50 13.67 -0.47
N SER A 83 4.97 14.66 0.25
CA SER A 83 5.79 15.72 0.81
C SER A 83 5.06 16.43 1.94
N TYR A 84 5.79 16.92 2.93
CA TYR A 84 5.25 17.86 3.91
C TYR A 84 4.91 19.23 3.29
N LYS A 85 5.50 19.56 2.13
CA LYS A 85 5.18 20.77 1.36
C LYS A 85 3.96 20.51 0.49
N ASP A 86 2.91 21.29 0.69
CA ASP A 86 1.63 21.19 -0.03
C ASP A 86 1.81 21.23 -1.56
N ARG A 87 2.57 22.20 -2.07
CA ARG A 87 2.85 22.38 -3.49
C ARG A 87 3.53 21.16 -4.12
N VAL A 88 4.49 20.54 -3.42
CA VAL A 88 5.23 19.37 -3.93
C VAL A 88 4.33 18.14 -3.95
N HIS A 89 3.52 17.95 -2.90
CA HIS A 89 2.58 16.84 -2.85
C HIS A 89 1.52 16.94 -3.95
N ASP A 90 0.88 18.12 -4.08
CA ASP A 90 -0.14 18.35 -5.10
C ASP A 90 0.40 18.25 -6.54
N LEU A 91 1.65 18.65 -6.75
CA LEU A 91 2.36 18.47 -8.02
C LEU A 91 2.51 16.99 -8.36
N ILE A 92 2.99 16.18 -7.41
CA ILE A 92 3.20 14.74 -7.61
C ILE A 92 1.88 13.99 -7.85
N THR A 93 0.83 14.34 -7.10
CA THR A 93 -0.50 13.71 -7.29
C THR A 93 -1.31 14.31 -8.42
N THR A 94 -0.77 15.33 -9.10
CA THR A 94 -1.42 16.13 -10.16
C THR A 94 -2.80 16.68 -9.78
N LYS A 95 -3.02 16.93 -8.49
CA LYS A 95 -4.33 17.27 -7.92
C LYS A 95 -4.19 18.32 -6.82
N LYS A 96 -4.63 19.54 -7.12
CA LYS A 96 -4.66 20.64 -6.15
C LYS A 96 -5.53 20.30 -4.94
N GLY A 97 -5.03 20.61 -3.75
CA GLY A 97 -5.65 20.33 -2.46
C GLY A 97 -5.58 18.86 -2.03
N SER A 98 -4.82 18.01 -2.73
CA SER A 98 -4.62 16.61 -2.33
C SER A 98 -3.92 16.52 -0.96
N TRP A 99 -2.92 17.36 -0.74
CA TRP A 99 -2.14 17.38 0.50
C TRP A 99 -3.02 17.57 1.73
N ALA A 100 -3.88 18.59 1.68
CA ALA A 100 -4.79 18.92 2.77
C ALA A 100 -5.78 17.77 3.02
N LYS A 101 -6.41 17.24 1.96
CA LYS A 101 -7.37 16.15 2.07
C LYS A 101 -6.73 14.88 2.65
N THR A 102 -5.54 14.50 2.18
CA THR A 102 -4.83 13.32 2.68
C THR A 102 -4.44 13.50 4.15
N LEU A 103 -3.90 14.68 4.51
CA LEU A 103 -3.51 14.98 5.89
C LEU A 103 -4.71 15.01 6.84
N ASP A 104 -5.83 15.59 6.42
CA ASP A 104 -7.06 15.63 7.21
C ASP A 104 -7.64 14.22 7.42
N SER A 105 -7.60 13.37 6.40
CA SER A 105 -7.98 11.96 6.51
C SER A 105 -7.07 11.19 7.48
N ILE A 106 -5.76 11.42 7.43
CA ILE A 106 -4.81 10.83 8.39
C ILE A 106 -5.14 11.28 9.81
N ARG A 107 -5.32 12.59 10.04
CA ARG A 107 -5.65 13.15 11.36
C ARG A 107 -6.97 12.61 11.88
N LEU A 108 -7.98 12.49 11.02
CA LEU A 108 -9.28 11.95 11.40
C LEU A 108 -9.17 10.45 11.78
N ALA A 109 -8.42 9.66 11.02
CA ALA A 109 -8.16 8.25 11.33
C ALA A 109 -7.41 8.09 12.67
N LEU A 110 -6.39 8.92 12.92
CA LEU A 110 -5.68 8.97 14.20
C LEU A 110 -6.62 9.31 15.36
N LYS A 111 -7.46 10.34 15.20
CA LYS A 111 -8.46 10.76 16.20
C LYS A 111 -9.46 9.64 16.52
N MET A 112 -9.79 8.82 15.53
CA MET A 112 -10.68 7.67 15.69
C MET A 112 -9.97 6.41 16.19
N ALA A 113 -8.65 6.48 16.45
CA ALA A 113 -7.79 5.37 16.86
C ALA A 113 -7.81 4.19 15.88
N ILE A 114 -7.90 4.48 14.58
CA ILE A 114 -7.80 3.45 13.53
C ILE A 114 -6.31 3.18 13.27
N PRO A 115 -5.85 1.92 13.32
CA PRO A 115 -4.47 1.59 13.01
C PRO A 115 -4.10 2.06 11.60
N LEU A 116 -2.99 2.77 11.47
CA LEU A 116 -2.53 3.24 10.17
C LEU A 116 -1.02 3.25 10.03
N ARG A 117 -0.59 3.20 8.78
CA ARG A 117 0.78 3.49 8.35
C ARG A 117 0.78 4.49 7.21
N VAL A 118 1.87 5.22 7.06
CA VAL A 118 2.07 6.14 5.95
C VAL A 118 3.37 5.78 5.24
N SER A 119 3.25 5.51 3.94
CA SER A 119 4.39 5.31 3.04
C SER A 119 4.71 6.64 2.36
N VAL A 120 5.88 7.19 2.66
CA VAL A 120 6.43 8.33 1.92
C VAL A 120 7.13 7.78 0.68
N VAL A 121 6.56 8.03 -0.49
CA VAL A 121 7.07 7.50 -1.76
C VAL A 121 8.14 8.45 -2.29
N LYS A 122 9.41 7.99 -2.32
CA LYS A 122 10.55 8.80 -2.78
C LYS A 122 10.56 8.91 -4.31
N MET A 123 10.43 10.12 -4.82
CA MET A 123 10.41 10.50 -6.23
C MET A 123 11.43 11.62 -6.49
N ASN A 124 11.74 11.92 -7.76
CA ASN A 124 12.72 12.96 -8.07
C ASN A 124 12.35 14.33 -7.47
N HIS A 125 11.06 14.67 -7.46
CA HIS A 125 10.53 15.93 -6.95
C HIS A 125 10.58 16.11 -5.42
N ASN A 126 10.73 15.03 -4.65
CA ASN A 126 10.73 15.08 -3.18
C ASN A 126 11.98 14.46 -2.54
N LYS A 127 12.94 13.98 -3.34
CA LYS A 127 14.05 13.14 -2.86
C LYS A 127 14.92 13.79 -1.78
N GLU A 128 14.97 15.11 -1.77
CA GLU A 128 15.74 15.92 -0.82
C GLU A 128 15.01 16.13 0.52
N ASP A 129 13.67 16.02 0.53
CA ASP A 129 12.79 16.38 1.65
C ASP A 129 12.10 15.16 2.31
N VAL A 130 12.48 13.93 1.94
CA VAL A 130 11.79 12.71 2.39
C VAL A 130 11.91 12.53 3.90
N LEU A 131 13.07 12.84 4.50
CA LEU A 131 13.29 12.70 5.93
C LEU A 131 12.48 13.72 6.74
N GLU A 132 12.39 14.95 6.23
CA GLU A 132 11.58 16.04 6.77
C GLU A 132 10.11 15.67 6.70
N THR A 133 9.68 15.01 5.62
CA THR A 133 8.32 14.49 5.47
C THR A 133 8.02 13.42 6.54
N ILE A 134 8.96 12.52 6.81
CA ILE A 134 8.81 11.53 7.89
C ILE A 134 8.72 12.23 9.27
N LYS A 135 9.56 13.23 9.54
CA LYS A 135 9.53 13.99 10.79
C LYS A 135 8.20 14.71 10.97
N PHE A 136 7.68 15.33 9.91
CA PHE A 136 6.37 15.99 9.89
C PHE A 136 5.22 15.02 10.18
N LEU A 137 5.22 13.84 9.56
CA LEU A 137 4.18 12.84 9.82
C LEU A 137 4.23 12.33 11.27
N LYS A 138 5.44 12.12 11.81
CA LYS A 138 5.62 11.74 13.22
C LYS A 138 5.13 12.82 14.18
N SER A 139 5.43 14.09 13.92
CA SER A 139 4.92 15.20 14.74
C SER A 139 3.41 15.36 14.64
N ALA A 140 2.81 14.96 13.51
CA ALA A 140 1.36 14.87 13.35
C ALA A 140 0.71 13.64 14.03
N GLY A 141 1.47 12.79 14.70
CA GLY A 141 0.99 11.63 15.46
C GLY A 141 1.06 10.29 14.72
N VAL A 142 1.60 10.25 13.49
CA VAL A 142 1.79 9.01 12.75
C VAL A 142 2.98 8.23 13.32
N LYS A 143 2.69 7.10 13.99
CA LYS A 143 3.74 6.24 14.58
C LYS A 143 4.51 5.43 13.54
N ASN A 144 3.81 4.94 12.50
CA ASN A 144 4.38 4.07 11.47
C ASN A 144 4.49 4.82 10.13
N ALA A 145 5.49 5.70 10.02
CA ALA A 145 5.85 6.37 8.78
C ALA A 145 7.14 5.77 8.23
N LYS A 146 7.13 5.30 6.97
CA LYS A 146 8.27 4.65 6.31
C LYS A 146 8.51 5.23 4.93
N ILE A 147 9.76 5.21 4.49
CA ILE A 147 10.15 5.58 3.13
C ILE A 147 10.00 4.35 2.25
N ASN A 148 9.25 4.47 1.15
CA ASN A 148 9.21 3.48 0.10
C ASN A 148 9.84 4.08 -1.16
N ASN A 149 10.64 3.29 -1.87
CA ASN A 149 11.11 3.68 -3.20
C ASN A 149 9.99 3.46 -4.22
N VAL A 150 10.01 4.24 -5.31
CA VAL A 150 9.12 3.97 -6.46
C VAL A 150 9.54 2.63 -7.07
N GLU A 151 8.57 1.75 -7.27
CA GLU A 151 8.75 0.57 -8.12
C GLU A 151 8.45 1.00 -9.56
N PRO A 152 9.31 0.67 -10.54
CA PRO A 152 9.14 1.06 -11.94
C PRO A 152 8.07 0.20 -12.63
N VAL A 153 6.83 0.23 -12.11
CA VAL A 153 5.67 -0.49 -12.64
C VAL A 153 4.49 0.47 -12.87
N GLY A 154 3.74 0.27 -13.95
CA GLY A 154 2.56 1.07 -14.29
C GLY A 154 2.87 2.57 -14.49
N ARG A 155 2.13 3.46 -13.80
CA ARG A 155 2.37 4.92 -13.85
C ARG A 155 3.73 5.36 -13.26
N GLY A 156 4.47 4.44 -12.63
CA GLY A 156 5.85 4.67 -12.19
C GLY A 156 6.86 4.66 -13.34
N CYS A 157 6.50 4.21 -14.54
CA CYS A 157 7.44 4.05 -15.66
C CYS A 157 7.88 5.35 -16.35
N SER A 158 7.44 6.53 -15.91
CA SER A 158 7.96 7.77 -16.51
C SER A 158 9.34 8.11 -15.94
N ASN A 159 10.32 8.29 -16.82
CA ASN A 159 11.68 8.70 -16.48
C ASN A 159 11.73 10.05 -15.73
N GLU A 160 10.66 10.85 -15.76
CA GLU A 160 10.53 12.11 -15.02
C GLU A 160 10.23 11.90 -13.52
N LEU A 161 9.62 10.77 -13.16
CA LEU A 161 9.21 10.44 -11.80
C LEU A 161 10.29 9.68 -11.02
N ILE A 162 11.15 8.93 -11.72
CA ILE A 162 12.24 8.13 -11.17
C ILE A 162 13.57 8.82 -11.46
N ALA A 163 14.31 9.21 -10.41
CA ALA A 163 15.70 9.62 -10.59
C ALA A 163 16.55 8.41 -10.98
N SER A 164 17.45 8.56 -11.96
CA SER A 164 18.43 7.53 -12.37
C SER A 164 19.17 6.91 -11.19
N ASP A 165 19.41 7.72 -10.17
CA ASP A 165 20.11 7.41 -8.93
C ASP A 165 19.32 6.41 -8.06
N ILE A 166 17.98 6.46 -8.12
CA ILE A 166 17.07 5.55 -7.41
C ILE A 166 17.03 4.20 -8.13
N LEU A 167 17.01 4.21 -9.46
CA LEU A 167 17.05 3.00 -10.27
C LEU A 167 18.36 2.23 -10.07
N ASN A 168 19.50 2.94 -10.04
CA ASN A 168 20.82 2.34 -9.81
C ASN A 168 20.97 1.70 -8.41
N GLN A 169 20.18 2.12 -7.42
CA GLN A 169 20.13 1.48 -6.09
C GLN A 169 19.24 0.23 -6.05
N GLN A 170 18.34 0.07 -7.02
CA GLN A 170 17.39 -1.05 -7.11
C GLN A 170 17.87 -2.17 -8.05
N ILE A 171 18.79 -1.87 -8.96
CA ILE A 171 19.38 -2.89 -9.84
C ILE A 171 20.33 -3.76 -9.01
N ILE A 172 19.96 -5.03 -8.86
CA ILE A 172 20.86 -6.08 -8.38
C ILE A 172 21.93 -6.29 -9.45
N THR A 173 23.00 -5.50 -9.40
CA THR A 173 24.13 -5.57 -10.36
C THR A 173 25.09 -6.72 -10.06
N LYS A 174 24.95 -7.35 -8.89
CA LYS A 174 25.71 -8.53 -8.48
C LYS A 174 24.77 -9.53 -7.82
N PRO A 175 24.84 -10.82 -8.16
CA PRO A 175 23.99 -11.82 -7.53
C PRO A 175 24.27 -11.85 -6.02
N PHE A 176 23.23 -11.59 -5.22
CA PHE A 176 23.29 -11.65 -3.77
C PHE A 176 22.73 -13.00 -3.32
N PHE A 177 23.61 -13.95 -3.04
CA PHE A 177 23.26 -15.24 -2.46
C PHE A 177 23.52 -15.19 -0.94
N PRO A 178 22.52 -14.81 -0.11
CA PRO A 178 22.70 -14.88 1.34
C PRO A 178 22.97 -16.34 1.74
N LYS A 179 23.79 -16.55 2.79
CA LYS A 179 24.04 -17.89 3.32
C LYS A 179 22.72 -18.51 3.80
N ILE A 180 22.24 -19.53 3.08
CA ILE A 180 21.03 -20.28 3.44
C ILE A 180 21.42 -21.35 4.47
N ASN A 181 20.63 -21.50 5.52
CA ASN A 181 20.74 -22.63 6.45
C ASN A 181 19.72 -23.74 6.10
N PRO A 182 19.91 -24.98 6.56
CA PRO A 182 19.03 -26.10 6.22
C PRO A 182 17.55 -25.85 6.54
N ASP A 183 17.25 -25.20 7.67
CA ASP A 183 15.86 -24.93 8.09
C ASP A 183 15.16 -23.89 7.19
N MET A 184 15.92 -22.92 6.69
CA MET A 184 15.47 -21.89 5.77
C MET A 184 15.36 -22.45 4.35
N PHE A 185 16.24 -23.39 3.97
CA PHE A 185 16.12 -24.16 2.74
C PHE A 185 14.84 -25.00 2.73
N TRP A 186 14.57 -25.77 3.79
CA TRP A 186 13.36 -26.59 3.86
C TRP A 186 12.09 -25.74 3.86
N ARG A 187 12.06 -24.63 4.62
CA ARG A 187 10.94 -23.67 4.57
C ARG A 187 10.72 -23.07 3.19
N ASN A 188 11.78 -22.67 2.49
CA ASN A 188 11.65 -22.08 1.16
C ASN A 188 11.27 -23.12 0.11
N ARG A 189 11.74 -24.37 0.25
CA ARG A 189 11.39 -25.50 -0.61
C ARG A 189 9.92 -25.91 -0.46
N THR A 190 9.35 -25.84 0.74
CA THR A 190 7.94 -26.20 0.98
C THR A 190 6.99 -25.00 0.91
N GLY A 191 7.51 -23.77 0.93
CA GLY A 191 6.74 -22.53 1.02
C GLY A 191 6.53 -21.79 -0.31
N HIS A 192 7.01 -22.31 -1.44
CA HIS A 192 6.82 -21.71 -2.75
C HIS A 192 6.04 -22.63 -3.70
N ASN A 193 4.78 -22.29 -3.94
CA ASN A 193 3.99 -22.82 -5.07
C ASN A 193 4.05 -21.90 -6.31
N CYS A 194 4.88 -20.85 -6.31
CA CYS A 194 4.91 -19.85 -7.39
C CYS A 194 6.06 -20.04 -8.41
N PHE A 195 6.80 -21.15 -8.40
CA PHE A 195 7.96 -21.31 -9.30
C PHE A 195 8.20 -22.76 -9.75
N SER A 196 7.17 -23.53 -10.12
CA SER A 196 7.44 -24.79 -10.82
C SER A 196 7.73 -24.58 -12.29
N GLU A 197 6.94 -23.86 -13.10
CA GLU A 197 7.25 -23.77 -14.54
C GLU A 197 6.71 -22.49 -15.18
N GLN A 198 7.60 -21.58 -15.59
CA GLN A 198 7.40 -20.43 -16.51
C GLN A 198 7.44 -19.00 -15.89
N ILE A 199 8.64 -18.41 -15.98
CA ILE A 199 8.99 -17.11 -16.59
C ILE A 199 7.96 -15.94 -16.55
N CYS A 200 8.35 -14.95 -15.73
CA CYS A 200 8.37 -13.48 -15.89
C CYS A 200 7.15 -12.55 -15.68
N VAL A 201 7.36 -11.71 -14.64
CA VAL A 201 7.48 -10.22 -14.62
C VAL A 201 6.21 -9.37 -14.70
N GLY A 202 5.93 -8.73 -13.56
CA GLY A 202 4.99 -7.65 -13.31
C GLY A 202 4.67 -7.53 -11.84
#